data_AF-A0A1L3MD38-F1
#
_entry.id   AF-A0A1L3MD38-F1
#
_cell.length_a   1.000
_cell.length_b   1.000
_cell.length_c   1.000
_cell.angle_alpha   90.00
_cell.angle_beta   90.00
_cell.angle_gamma   90.00
#
_symmetry.space_group_name_H-M   'P 1'
#
loop_
_entity.id
_entity.type
_entity.pdbx_description
1 polymer ?
#
loop_
_entity_poly.entity_id
_entity_poly.type
_entity_poly.pdbx_seq_one_letter_code
_entity_poly.pdbx_strand_id
1 'polypeptide(L)'
;MQEAGDEVVDLVTMGCTWTLDLSALPAAAAAEMRARWRRCVDLAIDPGTIRLDEEPTTLRVGLGDLPATAAAGSGVVGSVVSASDPERLPYVLSREITRLGLTRLRGRASLLHAAALADADGRAVVLVAPSGGGKSTATRVLGERLGYVTDESVVLLADGRIAPHPKPPSLVIDPADRWHKAEPAPDEVGLGPTPAAPRIAALLTLARDPDEAHPRIEPVGLLDQLLAVLPETSSTWWLADGLDRLARAVTAGGAPARLVYAEVATCHELVAEHLAQAAPAAPTWEHLPPAAHERLPRDDEGSAPEPTPRTPHSPGGMRTDQAPPRVVRASWSDAIACDGEVLVLAGSRPLRLAGPGAVLWRAAREPVTVADLTTTVVAELGEHPEADRIVGAAVADLIDHGALRRVASPAP
;
A
#
# COMPACT_ATOMS: atom_id res chain seq x y z
N MET A 1 -38.39 25.30 -17.80
CA MET A 1 -38.20 23.86 -18.00
C MET A 1 -36.72 23.63 -17.77
N GLN A 2 -36.38 23.18 -16.57
CA GLN A 2 -35.01 23.08 -16.07
C GLN A 2 -34.46 21.74 -16.55
N GLU A 3 -33.36 21.74 -17.31
CA GLU A 3 -32.73 20.52 -17.83
C GLU A 3 -32.22 19.67 -16.65
N ALA A 4 -32.98 18.65 -16.28
CA ALA A 4 -32.72 17.75 -15.16
C ALA A 4 -31.60 16.72 -15.42
N GLY A 5 -30.58 17.07 -16.22
CA GLY A 5 -29.51 16.15 -16.65
C GLY A 5 -28.09 16.52 -16.21
N ASP A 6 -27.87 17.73 -15.68
CA ASP A 6 -26.53 18.30 -15.51
C ASP A 6 -26.03 18.37 -14.04
N GLU A 7 -26.78 17.77 -13.12
CA GLU A 7 -26.48 17.79 -11.67
C GLU A 7 -25.85 16.48 -11.16
N VAL A 8 -25.84 15.43 -11.97
CA VAL A 8 -25.24 14.13 -11.63
C VAL A 8 -24.04 13.86 -12.53
N VAL A 9 -22.97 13.29 -11.95
CA VAL A 9 -21.73 12.96 -12.67
C VAL A 9 -21.30 11.55 -12.31
N ASP A 10 -21.33 10.65 -13.29
CA ASP A 10 -20.71 9.33 -13.12
C ASP A 10 -19.22 9.39 -13.43
N LEU A 11 -18.42 8.77 -12.58
CA LEU A 11 -16.97 8.71 -12.75
C LEU A 11 -16.41 7.35 -12.33
N VAL A 12 -15.29 6.98 -12.94
CA VAL A 12 -14.50 5.80 -12.56
C VAL A 12 -13.14 6.28 -12.12
N THR A 13 -12.73 5.84 -10.92
CA THR A 13 -11.41 6.17 -10.37
C THR A 13 -11.01 5.13 -9.34
N MET A 14 -9.72 4.82 -9.24
CA MET A 14 -9.19 3.70 -8.41
C MET A 14 -9.77 2.32 -8.81
N GLY A 15 -10.41 2.21 -9.97
CA GLY A 15 -11.16 1.03 -10.37
C GLY A 15 -12.52 0.86 -9.68
N CYS A 16 -13.02 1.89 -8.99
CA CYS A 16 -14.36 1.91 -8.40
C CYS A 16 -15.28 2.84 -9.21
N THR A 17 -16.57 2.48 -9.28
CA THR A 17 -17.62 3.33 -9.85
C THR A 17 -18.21 4.25 -8.79
N TRP A 18 -18.39 5.52 -9.16
CA TRP A 18 -18.92 6.58 -8.31
C TRP A 18 -19.94 7.42 -9.06
N THR A 19 -20.88 8.00 -8.32
CA THR A 19 -21.84 8.98 -8.82
C THR A 19 -21.79 10.20 -7.91
N LEU A 20 -21.41 11.36 -8.45
CA LEU A 20 -21.46 12.63 -7.73
C LEU A 20 -22.83 13.27 -7.95
N ASP A 21 -23.58 13.46 -6.87
CA ASP A 21 -24.78 14.30 -6.85
C ASP A 21 -24.35 15.72 -6.48
N LEU A 22 -24.29 16.60 -7.48
CA LEU A 22 -23.92 18.01 -7.38
C LEU A 22 -25.15 18.93 -7.30
N SER A 23 -26.37 18.39 -7.15
CA SER A 23 -27.62 19.17 -7.09
C SER A 23 -27.67 20.16 -5.91
N ALA A 24 -26.86 19.95 -4.88
CA ALA A 24 -26.74 20.83 -3.73
C ALA A 24 -25.74 21.99 -3.93
N LEU A 25 -25.15 22.13 -5.13
CA LEU A 25 -24.23 23.21 -5.48
C LEU A 25 -24.88 24.23 -6.43
N PRO A 26 -24.48 25.51 -6.37
CA PRO A 26 -24.78 26.46 -7.44
C PRO A 26 -24.23 25.96 -8.78
N ALA A 27 -24.97 26.21 -9.88
CA ALA A 27 -24.63 25.68 -11.22
C ALA A 27 -23.17 25.93 -11.65
N ALA A 28 -22.62 27.12 -11.36
CA ALA A 28 -21.23 27.44 -11.66
C ALA A 28 -20.23 26.55 -10.89
N ALA A 29 -20.47 26.33 -9.58
CA ALA A 29 -19.62 25.48 -8.75
C ALA A 29 -19.76 24.00 -9.13
N ALA A 30 -20.96 23.55 -9.52
CA ALA A 30 -21.17 22.21 -10.06
C ALA A 30 -20.38 21.99 -11.37
N ALA A 31 -20.41 22.97 -12.29
CA ALA A 31 -19.66 22.90 -13.54
C ALA A 31 -18.14 22.88 -13.30
N GLU A 32 -17.63 23.68 -12.36
CA GLU A 32 -16.21 23.69 -11.98
C GLU A 32 -15.80 22.36 -11.34
N MET A 33 -16.62 21.80 -10.45
CA MET A 33 -16.37 20.47 -9.87
C MET A 33 -16.34 19.39 -10.96
N ARG A 34 -17.27 19.42 -11.93
CA ARG A 34 -17.28 18.49 -13.06
C ARG A 34 -16.00 18.64 -13.91
N ALA A 35 -15.54 19.86 -14.14
CA ALA A 35 -14.31 20.12 -14.89
C ALA A 35 -13.07 19.55 -14.19
N ARG A 36 -12.95 19.74 -12.86
CA ARG A 36 -11.88 19.14 -12.05
C ARG A 36 -11.77 17.63 -12.20
N TRP A 37 -12.92 16.94 -12.25
CA TRP A 37 -13.01 15.48 -12.35
C TRP A 37 -13.12 14.95 -13.78
N ARG A 38 -12.94 15.78 -14.81
CA ARG A 38 -13.15 15.41 -16.22
C ARG A 38 -12.44 14.11 -16.61
N ARG A 39 -11.20 13.92 -16.20
CA ARG A 39 -10.44 12.69 -16.52
C ARG A 39 -11.08 11.42 -15.95
N CYS A 40 -11.67 11.48 -14.76
CA CYS A 40 -12.40 10.35 -14.18
C CYS A 40 -13.75 10.11 -14.87
N VAL A 41 -14.37 11.16 -15.43
CA VAL A 41 -15.57 11.03 -16.27
C VAL A 41 -15.22 10.35 -17.59
N ASP A 42 -14.12 10.74 -18.22
CA ASP A 42 -13.66 10.14 -19.48
C ASP A 42 -13.35 8.64 -19.29
N LEU A 43 -12.71 8.28 -18.16
CA LEU A 43 -12.51 6.88 -17.76
C LEU A 43 -13.82 6.09 -17.60
N ALA A 44 -14.89 6.73 -17.14
CA ALA A 44 -16.20 6.07 -16.99
C ALA A 44 -16.84 5.70 -18.33
N ILE A 45 -16.54 6.46 -19.39
CA ILE A 45 -17.04 6.24 -20.75
C ILE A 45 -16.15 5.25 -21.51
N ASP A 46 -14.86 5.20 -21.20
CA ASP A 46 -13.92 4.29 -21.85
C ASP A 46 -14.18 2.81 -21.43
N PRO A 47 -14.49 1.92 -22.41
CA PRO A 47 -14.68 0.49 -22.15
C PRO A 47 -13.39 -0.24 -21.77
N GLY A 48 -12.22 0.32 -22.07
CA GLY A 48 -10.90 -0.22 -21.72
C GLY A 48 -10.51 0.03 -20.25
N THR A 49 -11.21 0.92 -19.55
CA THR A 49 -10.91 1.25 -18.15
C THR A 49 -11.13 0.06 -17.23
N ILE A 50 -10.15 -0.19 -16.36
CA ILE A 50 -10.22 -1.20 -15.32
C ILE A 50 -11.31 -0.84 -14.30
N ARG A 51 -12.27 -1.75 -14.12
CA ARG A 51 -13.31 -1.68 -13.08
C ARG A 51 -13.18 -2.90 -12.18
N LEU A 52 -12.81 -2.65 -10.93
CA LEU A 52 -12.68 -3.66 -9.87
C LEU A 52 -13.98 -3.79 -9.10
N ASP A 53 -14.70 -2.69 -8.93
CA ASP A 53 -15.93 -2.61 -8.16
C ASP A 53 -16.95 -1.73 -8.91
N GLU A 54 -17.89 -2.40 -9.57
CA GLU A 54 -18.84 -1.77 -10.48
C GLU A 54 -20.06 -1.20 -9.77
N GLU A 55 -20.29 -1.55 -8.50
CA GLU A 55 -21.44 -1.05 -7.74
C GLU A 55 -21.26 0.46 -7.47
N PRO A 56 -22.10 1.34 -8.03
CA PRO A 56 -21.91 2.77 -7.90
C PRO A 56 -22.14 3.23 -6.46
N THR A 57 -21.18 3.97 -5.90
CA THR A 57 -21.38 4.70 -4.64
C THR A 57 -21.75 6.15 -4.94
N THR A 58 -22.93 6.57 -4.50
CA THR A 58 -23.37 7.96 -4.66
C THR A 58 -22.81 8.85 -3.54
N LEU A 59 -22.16 9.95 -3.91
CA LEU A 59 -21.70 10.99 -3.01
C LEU A 59 -22.49 12.27 -3.26
N ARG A 60 -23.23 12.74 -2.25
CA ARG A 60 -23.94 14.02 -2.33
C ARG A 60 -23.00 15.13 -1.90
N VAL A 61 -22.70 16.05 -2.81
CA VAL A 61 -21.69 17.08 -2.64
C VAL A 61 -22.37 18.45 -2.48
N GLY A 62 -22.02 19.20 -1.43
CA GLY A 62 -22.60 20.53 -1.23
C GLY A 62 -21.93 21.32 -0.10
N LEU A 63 -22.54 22.44 0.28
CA LEU A 63 -22.01 23.35 1.30
C LEU A 63 -22.84 23.31 2.59
N GLY A 64 -22.17 23.46 3.73
CA GLY A 64 -22.81 23.47 5.05
C GLY A 64 -23.37 22.11 5.48
N ASP A 65 -24.38 22.14 6.35
CA ASP A 65 -25.06 20.93 6.83
C ASP A 65 -26.05 20.43 5.79
N LEU A 66 -25.69 19.35 5.09
CA LEU A 66 -26.57 18.65 4.17
C LEU A 66 -27.18 17.44 4.88
N PRO A 67 -28.52 17.25 4.81
CA PRO A 67 -29.11 16.04 5.32
C PRO A 67 -28.64 14.83 4.51
N ALA A 68 -28.35 13.72 5.18
CA ALA A 68 -28.17 12.44 4.50
C ALA A 68 -29.47 12.09 3.76
N THR A 69 -29.42 12.11 2.43
CA THR A 69 -30.56 11.69 1.62
C THR A 69 -30.52 10.18 1.46
N ALA A 70 -31.65 9.51 1.69
CA ALA A 70 -31.84 8.15 1.21
C ALA A 70 -31.79 8.19 -0.32
N ALA A 71 -30.82 7.49 -0.94
CA ALA A 71 -30.82 7.33 -2.38
C ALA A 71 -32.18 6.73 -2.80
N ALA A 72 -32.89 7.41 -3.71
CA ALA A 72 -34.18 6.95 -4.18
C ALA A 72 -34.02 5.60 -4.88
N GLY A 73 -34.26 4.50 -4.17
CA GLY A 73 -34.42 3.16 -4.73
C GLY A 73 -33.29 2.14 -4.53
N SER A 74 -32.13 2.47 -3.92
CA SER A 74 -31.02 1.51 -3.79
C SER A 74 -30.67 1.05 -2.37
N GLY A 75 -31.30 1.60 -1.32
CA GLY A 75 -31.03 1.18 0.07
C GLY A 75 -29.63 1.51 0.59
N VAL A 76 -28.76 2.11 -0.24
CA VAL A 76 -27.46 2.64 0.17
C VAL A 76 -27.65 4.11 0.55
N VAL A 77 -27.38 4.46 1.80
CA VAL A 77 -27.25 5.86 2.22
C VAL A 77 -26.03 6.42 1.49
N GLY A 78 -26.23 7.35 0.55
CA GLY A 78 -25.12 8.05 -0.09
C GLY A 78 -24.30 8.79 0.97
N SER A 79 -22.97 8.71 0.91
CA SER A 79 -22.13 9.50 1.82
C SER A 79 -22.27 10.98 1.46
N VAL A 80 -22.48 11.81 2.47
CA VAL A 80 -22.55 13.27 2.31
C VAL A 80 -21.15 13.83 2.40
N VAL A 81 -20.75 14.58 1.38
CA VAL A 81 -19.51 15.34 1.36
C VAL A 81 -19.86 16.82 1.40
N SER A 82 -19.55 17.46 2.52
CA SER A 82 -19.76 18.89 2.65
C SER A 82 -18.59 19.62 3.29
N ALA A 83 -18.50 20.91 2.98
CA ALA A 83 -17.58 21.84 3.60
C ALA A 83 -18.34 23.14 3.90
N SER A 84 -17.91 23.85 4.95
CA SER A 84 -18.42 25.19 5.26
C SER A 84 -17.91 26.27 4.30
N ASP A 85 -16.82 25.97 3.59
CA ASP A 85 -16.10 26.87 2.70
C ASP A 85 -16.03 26.25 1.28
N PRO A 86 -16.53 26.95 0.24
CA PRO A 86 -16.43 26.50 -1.14
C PRO A 86 -15.01 26.17 -1.60
N GLU A 87 -14.00 26.89 -1.14
CA GLU A 87 -12.61 26.67 -1.55
C GLU A 87 -12.06 25.32 -1.02
N ARG A 88 -12.60 24.83 0.10
CA ARG A 88 -12.18 23.58 0.74
C ARG A 88 -12.93 22.35 0.23
N LEU A 89 -14.12 22.54 -0.34
CA LEU A 89 -14.98 21.45 -0.77
C LEU A 89 -14.30 20.48 -1.76
N PRO A 90 -13.53 20.93 -2.78
CA PRO A 90 -12.82 20.03 -3.69
C PRO A 90 -11.85 19.09 -2.97
N TYR A 91 -11.09 19.61 -2.01
CA TYR A 91 -10.13 18.83 -1.23
C TYR A 91 -10.84 17.81 -0.33
N VAL A 92 -11.96 18.19 0.29
CA VAL A 92 -12.77 17.27 1.11
C VAL A 92 -13.32 16.12 0.26
N LEU A 93 -13.81 16.41 -0.95
CA LEU A 93 -14.32 15.39 -1.88
C LEU A 93 -13.23 14.42 -2.35
N SER A 94 -12.10 14.97 -2.80
CA SER A 94 -10.91 14.23 -3.22
C SER A 94 -10.46 13.23 -2.15
N ARG A 95 -10.33 13.71 -0.91
CA ARG A 95 -9.96 12.87 0.25
C ARG A 95 -11.00 11.80 0.56
N GLU A 96 -12.28 12.13 0.48
CA GLU A 96 -13.36 11.19 0.83
C GLU A 96 -13.51 10.07 -0.21
N ILE A 97 -13.44 10.39 -1.51
CA ILE A 97 -13.40 9.38 -2.59
C ILE A 97 -12.22 8.45 -2.39
N THR A 98 -11.03 9.01 -2.14
CA THR A 98 -9.79 8.22 -1.94
C THR A 98 -9.94 7.30 -0.73
N ARG A 99 -10.41 7.82 0.40
CA ARG A 99 -10.61 7.04 1.64
C ARG A 99 -11.62 5.90 1.43
N LEU A 100 -12.77 6.19 0.85
CA LEU A 100 -13.80 5.17 0.58
C LEU A 100 -13.30 4.13 -0.43
N GLY A 101 -12.56 4.55 -1.46
CA GLY A 101 -11.93 3.65 -2.43
C GLY A 101 -10.93 2.70 -1.78
N LEU A 102 -10.04 3.21 -0.91
CA LEU A 102 -9.11 2.38 -0.13
C LEU A 102 -9.85 1.36 0.73
N THR A 103 -10.95 1.76 1.40
CA THR A 103 -11.78 0.84 2.18
C THR A 103 -12.38 -0.27 1.30
N ARG A 104 -12.97 0.08 0.15
CA ARG A 104 -13.61 -0.87 -0.78
C ARG A 104 -12.64 -1.87 -1.40
N LEU A 105 -11.38 -1.46 -1.59
CA LEU A 105 -10.35 -2.24 -2.26
C LEU A 105 -9.44 -3.00 -1.29
N ARG A 106 -9.61 -2.80 0.01
CA ARG A 106 -8.82 -3.45 1.05
C ARG A 106 -8.87 -4.98 0.89
N GLY A 107 -7.70 -5.60 0.82
CA GLY A 107 -7.58 -7.06 0.64
C GLY A 107 -7.93 -7.58 -0.76
N ARG A 108 -8.18 -6.70 -1.74
CA ARG A 108 -8.47 -7.06 -3.14
C ARG A 108 -7.33 -6.68 -4.09
N ALA A 109 -6.69 -5.54 -3.86
CA ALA A 109 -5.56 -5.01 -4.63
C ALA A 109 -4.42 -4.57 -3.70
N SER A 110 -3.22 -4.42 -4.25
CA SER A 110 -2.10 -3.78 -3.55
C SER A 110 -2.32 -2.27 -3.58
N LEU A 111 -2.49 -1.68 -2.39
CA LEU A 111 -2.77 -0.26 -2.22
C LEU A 111 -1.52 0.44 -1.69
N LEU A 112 -0.94 1.33 -2.49
CA LEU A 112 0.29 2.06 -2.14
C LEU A 112 0.00 3.56 -2.05
N HIS A 113 0.47 4.20 -0.99
CA HIS A 113 0.54 5.64 -0.87
C HIS A 113 1.72 6.18 -1.69
N ALA A 114 1.51 6.22 -3.00
CA ALA A 114 2.52 6.47 -4.01
C ALA A 114 1.94 7.34 -5.13
N ALA A 115 2.83 7.98 -5.89
CA ALA A 115 2.46 8.57 -7.17
C ALA A 115 2.71 7.56 -8.30
N ALA A 116 2.00 7.70 -9.41
CA ALA A 116 2.33 7.00 -10.63
C ALA A 116 2.20 7.91 -11.85
N LEU A 117 3.18 7.77 -12.74
CA LEU A 117 3.26 8.45 -14.03
C LEU A 117 3.58 7.39 -15.08
N ALA A 118 3.17 7.60 -16.32
CA ALA A 118 3.38 6.63 -17.38
C ALA A 118 3.86 7.27 -18.67
N ASP A 119 4.57 6.51 -19.50
CA ASP A 119 4.85 6.94 -20.87
C ASP A 119 3.62 6.77 -21.78
N ALA A 120 3.80 7.11 -23.06
CA ALA A 120 2.74 7.03 -24.07
C ALA A 120 2.25 5.58 -24.32
N ASP A 121 3.07 4.57 -24.03
CA ASP A 121 2.73 3.15 -24.16
C ASP A 121 2.01 2.60 -22.91
N GLY A 122 1.81 3.44 -21.88
CA GLY A 122 1.19 3.06 -20.62
C GLY A 122 2.14 2.33 -19.66
N ARG A 123 3.46 2.36 -19.90
CA ARG A 123 4.46 1.83 -18.96
C ARG A 123 4.63 2.83 -17.82
N ALA A 124 4.24 2.41 -16.63
CA ALA A 124 4.17 3.27 -15.47
C ALA A 124 5.37 3.12 -14.54
N VAL A 125 5.89 4.26 -14.08
CA VAL A 125 6.79 4.35 -12.93
C VAL A 125 5.95 4.68 -11.69
N VAL A 126 6.09 3.86 -10.64
CA VAL A 126 5.52 4.10 -9.31
C VAL A 126 6.58 4.76 -8.45
N LEU A 127 6.26 5.92 -7.88
CA LEU A 127 7.16 6.71 -7.04
C LEU A 127 6.70 6.64 -5.59
N VAL A 128 7.52 5.99 -4.75
CA VAL A 128 7.24 5.79 -3.33
C VAL A 128 8.17 6.69 -2.50
N ALA A 129 7.59 7.42 -1.56
CA ALA A 129 8.36 8.20 -0.60
C ALA A 129 7.50 8.38 0.66
N PRO A 130 8.11 8.59 1.84
CA PRO A 130 7.39 9.01 3.03
C PRO A 130 6.51 10.24 2.78
N SER A 131 5.54 10.49 3.66
CA SER A 131 4.78 11.75 3.63
C SER A 131 5.72 12.96 3.70
N GLY A 132 5.54 13.92 2.78
CA GLY A 132 6.48 15.04 2.60
C GLY A 132 7.75 14.71 1.82
N GLY A 133 7.98 13.46 1.40
CA GLY A 133 9.14 13.00 0.64
C GLY A 133 9.16 13.37 -0.84
N GLY A 134 8.39 14.40 -1.25
CA GLY A 134 8.45 14.97 -2.59
C GLY A 134 7.57 14.32 -3.67
N LYS A 135 6.67 13.36 -3.34
CA LYS A 135 5.78 12.70 -4.32
C LYS A 135 4.99 13.70 -5.17
N SER A 136 4.25 14.61 -4.56
CA SER A 136 3.44 15.61 -5.27
C SER A 136 4.30 16.54 -6.13
N THR A 137 5.50 16.92 -5.66
CA THR A 137 6.46 17.71 -6.44
C THR A 137 6.96 16.91 -7.65
N ALA A 138 7.31 15.64 -7.47
CA ALA A 138 7.73 14.75 -8.54
C ALA A 138 6.62 14.54 -9.57
N THR A 139 5.38 14.30 -9.13
CA THR A 139 4.21 14.21 -10.01
C THR A 139 4.04 15.46 -10.85
N ARG A 140 4.10 16.65 -10.24
CA ARG A 140 3.94 17.92 -10.95
C ARG A 140 5.01 18.10 -12.02
N VAL A 141 6.27 17.85 -11.66
CA VAL A 141 7.40 18.12 -12.53
C VAL A 141 7.52 17.06 -13.62
N LEU A 142 7.60 15.79 -13.26
CA LEU A 142 7.75 14.69 -14.23
C LEU A 142 6.47 14.49 -15.06
N GLY A 143 5.31 14.84 -14.51
CA GLY A 143 4.03 14.81 -15.20
C GLY A 143 3.89 15.85 -16.31
N GLU A 144 4.82 16.81 -16.46
CA GLU A 144 4.85 17.70 -17.63
C GLU A 144 5.20 16.94 -18.92
N ARG A 145 5.88 15.78 -18.80
CA ARG A 145 6.31 14.95 -19.94
C ARG A 145 5.75 13.52 -19.92
N LEU A 146 5.29 13.05 -18.76
CA LEU A 146 4.68 11.74 -18.58
C LEU A 146 3.17 11.87 -18.35
N GLY A 147 2.42 10.86 -18.77
CA GLY A 147 1.01 10.73 -18.49
C GLY A 147 0.72 10.61 -17.00
N TYR A 148 -0.26 11.35 -16.51
CA TYR A 148 -0.62 11.37 -15.09
C TYR A 148 -1.60 10.24 -14.74
N VAL A 149 -1.19 9.35 -13.83
CA VAL A 149 -2.04 8.25 -13.35
C VAL A 149 -2.63 8.56 -11.98
N THR A 150 -1.82 9.07 -11.03
CA THR A 150 -2.22 9.42 -9.65
C THR A 150 -1.08 10.15 -8.92
N ASP A 151 -1.41 11.04 -7.98
CA ASP A 151 -0.45 11.74 -7.12
C ASP A 151 -0.38 11.18 -5.68
N GLU A 152 -1.33 10.33 -5.28
CA GLU A 152 -1.53 9.95 -3.86
C GLU A 152 -1.70 8.44 -3.63
N SER A 153 -2.46 7.76 -4.47
CA SER A 153 -2.86 6.37 -4.25
C SER A 153 -2.75 5.55 -5.52
N VAL A 154 -1.91 4.51 -5.50
CA VAL A 154 -1.75 3.52 -6.55
C VAL A 154 -2.53 2.26 -6.19
N VAL A 155 -3.43 1.85 -7.08
CA VAL A 155 -4.16 0.57 -7.00
C VAL A 155 -3.53 -0.40 -7.98
N LEU A 156 -2.65 -1.27 -7.48
CA LEU A 156 -1.90 -2.23 -8.26
C LEU A 156 -2.54 -3.62 -8.21
N LEU A 157 -2.87 -4.17 -9.38
CA LEU A 157 -3.41 -5.51 -9.55
C LEU A 157 -2.27 -6.56 -9.55
N ALA A 158 -2.61 -7.82 -9.26
CA ALA A 158 -1.66 -8.93 -9.24
C ALA A 158 -0.95 -9.16 -10.59
N ASP A 159 -1.59 -8.80 -11.70
CA ASP A 159 -1.04 -8.90 -13.05
C ASP A 159 -0.23 -7.66 -13.47
N GLY A 160 0.04 -6.72 -12.57
CA GLY A 160 0.82 -5.52 -12.84
C GLY A 160 0.04 -4.38 -13.50
N ARG A 161 -1.24 -4.53 -13.80
CA ARG A 161 -2.09 -3.40 -14.20
C ARG A 161 -2.29 -2.44 -13.04
N ILE A 162 -2.41 -1.15 -13.32
CA ILE A 162 -2.73 -0.10 -12.36
C ILE A 162 -4.12 0.44 -12.70
N ALA A 163 -5.05 0.43 -11.76
CA ALA A 163 -6.33 1.11 -11.96
C ALA A 163 -6.10 2.64 -11.84
N PRO A 164 -6.37 3.44 -12.89
CA PRO A 164 -6.07 4.87 -12.87
C PRO A 164 -6.83 5.61 -11.77
N HIS A 165 -6.19 6.62 -11.19
CA HIS A 165 -6.81 7.55 -10.24
C HIS A 165 -6.41 9.00 -10.56
N PRO A 166 -6.80 9.53 -11.74
CA PRO A 166 -6.41 10.87 -12.18
C PRO A 166 -7.30 11.93 -11.53
N LYS A 167 -7.46 11.86 -10.21
CA LYS A 167 -8.14 12.88 -9.43
C LYS A 167 -7.41 14.22 -9.57
N PRO A 168 -8.10 15.35 -9.29
CA PRO A 168 -7.42 16.61 -9.05
C PRO A 168 -6.17 16.42 -8.16
N PRO A 169 -4.99 16.93 -8.55
CA PRO A 169 -3.79 16.84 -7.74
C PRO A 169 -3.88 17.81 -6.56
N SER A 170 -3.54 17.33 -5.38
CA SER A 170 -3.67 18.15 -4.16
C SER A 170 -2.44 19.05 -4.01
N LEU A 171 -2.54 20.30 -4.47
CA LEU A 171 -1.43 21.27 -4.48
C LEU A 171 -1.46 22.18 -3.27
N VAL A 172 -0.32 22.31 -2.57
CA VAL A 172 -0.16 23.32 -1.51
C VAL A 172 -0.16 24.70 -2.15
N ILE A 173 -1.11 25.56 -1.77
CA ILE A 173 -1.26 26.91 -2.33
C ILE A 173 -0.63 28.00 -1.47
N ASP A 174 -0.44 27.74 -0.18
CA ASP A 174 0.31 28.62 0.73
C ASP A 174 1.52 27.87 1.30
N PRO A 175 2.75 28.26 0.96
CA PRO A 175 3.96 27.70 1.57
C PRO A 175 4.02 27.86 3.10
N ALA A 176 3.34 28.88 3.65
CA ALA A 176 3.24 29.11 5.09
C ALA A 176 2.14 28.25 5.76
N ASP A 177 1.15 27.77 5.00
CA ASP A 177 0.11 26.84 5.44
C ASP A 177 0.04 25.60 4.53
N ARG A 178 0.89 24.62 4.83
CA ARG A 178 0.96 23.33 4.11
C ARG A 178 -0.35 22.52 4.12
N TRP A 179 -1.32 22.89 4.96
CA TRP A 179 -2.61 22.23 5.04
C TRP A 179 -3.65 22.88 4.13
N HIS A 180 -3.37 24.08 3.63
CA HIS A 180 -4.19 24.74 2.63
C HIS A 180 -3.83 24.21 1.24
N LYS A 181 -4.67 23.31 0.73
CA LYS A 181 -4.48 22.66 -0.57
C LYS A 181 -5.60 23.04 -1.53
N ALA A 182 -5.24 23.35 -2.76
CA ALA A 182 -6.16 23.43 -3.89
C ALA A 182 -6.19 22.13 -4.69
N GLU A 183 -7.29 21.92 -5.39
CA GLU A 183 -7.53 20.78 -6.28
C GLU A 183 -7.89 21.29 -7.69
N PRO A 184 -6.93 21.85 -8.44
CA PRO A 184 -7.18 22.28 -9.82
C PRO A 184 -7.45 21.07 -10.72
N ALA A 185 -7.99 21.30 -11.90
CA ALA A 185 -8.07 20.22 -12.89
C ALA A 185 -6.65 19.80 -13.32
N PRO A 186 -6.37 18.50 -13.55
CA PRO A 186 -5.05 18.07 -14.00
C PRO A 186 -4.55 18.79 -15.26
N ASP A 187 -5.45 19.17 -16.16
CA ASP A 187 -5.12 19.88 -17.41
C ASP A 187 -4.71 21.34 -17.16
N GLU A 188 -5.26 21.99 -16.13
CA GLU A 188 -4.92 23.38 -15.75
C GLU A 188 -3.49 23.51 -15.25
N VAL A 189 -2.93 22.41 -14.71
CA VAL A 189 -1.58 22.36 -14.17
C VAL A 189 -0.58 21.69 -15.12
N GLY A 190 -0.98 21.43 -16.37
CA GLY A 190 -0.09 20.93 -17.42
C GLY A 190 0.32 19.46 -17.27
N LEU A 191 -0.42 18.65 -16.52
CA LEU A 191 -0.12 17.23 -16.39
C LEU A 191 -0.46 16.48 -17.69
N GLY A 192 0.39 15.54 -18.10
CA GLY A 192 0.20 14.73 -19.30
C GLY A 192 -1.07 13.87 -19.26
N PRO A 193 -1.56 13.38 -20.41
CA PRO A 193 -2.81 12.64 -20.52
C PRO A 193 -2.79 11.35 -19.68
N THR A 194 -3.94 10.96 -19.14
CA THR A 194 -4.05 9.72 -18.37
C THR A 194 -4.15 8.52 -19.32
N PRO A 195 -3.24 7.53 -19.22
CA PRO A 195 -3.39 6.29 -19.99
C PRO A 195 -4.61 5.51 -19.51
N ALA A 196 -5.33 4.87 -20.44
CA ALA A 196 -6.53 4.08 -20.12
C ALA A 196 -6.21 2.80 -19.32
N ALA A 197 -5.08 2.16 -19.60
CA ALA A 197 -4.68 0.88 -18.99
C ALA A 197 -3.18 0.85 -18.62
N PRO A 198 -2.72 1.70 -17.68
CA PRO A 198 -1.32 1.74 -17.29
C PRO A 198 -0.91 0.43 -16.63
N ARG A 199 0.34 0.03 -16.83
CA ARG A 199 0.95 -1.15 -16.21
C ARG A 199 2.29 -0.79 -15.59
N ILE A 200 2.55 -1.30 -14.39
CA ILE A 200 3.83 -1.06 -13.72
C ILE A 200 4.98 -1.59 -14.60
N ALA A 201 5.96 -0.71 -14.83
CA ALA A 201 7.22 -1.02 -15.48
C ALA A 201 8.39 -0.77 -14.53
N ALA A 202 8.25 0.14 -13.56
CA ALA A 202 9.25 0.35 -12.52
C ALA A 202 8.61 0.85 -11.23
N LEU A 203 9.28 0.60 -10.10
CA LEU A 203 8.97 1.23 -8.81
C LEU A 203 10.27 1.78 -8.22
N LEU A 204 10.27 3.09 -7.98
CA LEU A 204 11.42 3.81 -7.41
C LEU A 204 11.04 4.38 -6.05
N THR A 205 11.88 4.14 -5.05
CA THR A 205 11.84 4.95 -3.83
C THR A 205 12.54 6.28 -4.08
N LEU A 206 12.04 7.37 -3.49
CA LEU A 206 12.64 8.70 -3.63
C LEU A 206 13.53 9.02 -2.44
N ALA A 207 14.75 9.47 -2.71
CA ALA A 207 15.65 10.03 -1.72
C ALA A 207 16.15 11.40 -2.19
N ARG A 208 15.60 12.46 -1.59
CA ARG A 208 16.07 13.82 -1.86
C ARG A 208 17.33 14.09 -1.04
N ASP A 209 18.42 14.42 -1.71
CA ASP A 209 19.71 14.78 -1.10
C ASP A 209 20.18 16.12 -1.71
N PRO A 210 20.16 17.23 -0.96
CA PRO A 210 20.58 18.55 -1.44
C PRO A 210 22.03 18.62 -1.90
N ASP A 211 22.89 17.72 -1.40
CA ASP A 211 24.31 17.68 -1.76
C ASP A 211 24.57 16.83 -3.02
N GLU A 212 23.52 16.21 -3.58
CA GLU A 212 23.60 15.40 -4.78
C GLU A 212 23.80 16.27 -6.04
N ALA A 213 24.99 16.22 -6.62
CA ALA A 213 25.32 17.01 -7.80
C ALA A 213 24.61 16.53 -9.09
N HIS A 214 24.37 15.22 -9.23
CA HIS A 214 23.73 14.64 -10.41
C HIS A 214 22.73 13.56 -10.00
N PRO A 215 21.48 13.59 -10.49
CA PRO A 215 20.51 12.57 -10.13
C PRO A 215 20.98 11.19 -10.61
N ARG A 216 20.73 10.16 -9.79
CA ARG A 216 21.06 8.77 -10.13
C ARG A 216 19.97 7.81 -9.67
N ILE A 217 19.86 6.69 -10.39
CA ILE A 217 19.08 5.54 -9.96
C ILE A 217 20.09 4.48 -9.49
N GLU A 218 20.05 4.16 -8.20
CA GLU A 218 20.96 3.18 -7.60
C GLU A 218 20.21 1.90 -7.19
N PRO A 219 20.83 0.72 -7.32
CA PRO A 219 20.22 -0.53 -6.91
C PRO A 219 20.08 -0.61 -5.38
N VAL A 220 19.02 -1.28 -4.92
CA VAL A 220 18.70 -1.54 -3.52
C VAL A 220 18.40 -3.04 -3.35
N GLY A 221 18.79 -3.61 -2.21
CA GLY A 221 18.44 -5.00 -1.88
C GLY A 221 16.92 -5.18 -1.80
N LEU A 222 16.42 -6.36 -2.19
CA LEU A 222 14.98 -6.63 -2.21
C LEU A 222 14.31 -6.38 -0.87
N LEU A 223 14.86 -6.93 0.22
CA LEU A 223 14.27 -6.78 1.55
C LEU A 223 14.35 -5.33 2.04
N ASP A 224 15.42 -4.60 1.73
CA ASP A 224 15.55 -3.18 2.10
C ASP A 224 14.53 -2.31 1.37
N GLN A 225 14.31 -2.57 0.07
CA GLN A 225 13.30 -1.86 -0.70
C GLN A 225 11.89 -2.18 -0.20
N LEU A 226 11.60 -3.45 0.12
CA LEU A 226 10.30 -3.82 0.68
C LEU A 226 10.05 -3.17 2.03
N LEU A 227 11.05 -3.12 2.91
CA LEU A 227 10.95 -2.43 4.20
C LEU A 227 10.76 -0.92 4.05
N ALA A 228 11.32 -0.31 3.00
CA ALA A 228 11.10 1.10 2.68
C ALA A 228 9.70 1.37 2.11
N VAL A 229 9.14 0.42 1.35
CA VAL A 229 7.81 0.57 0.71
C VAL A 229 6.67 0.19 1.64
N LEU A 230 6.83 -0.82 2.50
CA LEU A 230 5.78 -1.35 3.38
C LEU A 230 5.06 -0.29 4.24
N PRO A 231 5.75 0.69 4.87
CA PRO A 231 5.09 1.79 5.59
C PRO A 231 4.16 2.62 4.71
N GLU A 232 4.42 2.68 3.41
CA GLU A 232 3.64 3.38 2.40
C GLU A 232 2.60 2.47 1.75
N THR A 233 2.20 1.38 2.41
CA THR A 233 1.13 0.48 1.93
C THR A 233 -0.09 0.50 2.84
N SER A 234 -1.26 0.29 2.27
CA SER A 234 -2.52 0.18 3.02
C SER A 234 -2.98 -1.28 3.06
N SER A 235 -2.98 -1.88 4.25
CA SER A 235 -3.54 -3.20 4.52
C SER A 235 -2.95 -4.35 3.69
N THR A 236 -1.67 -4.29 3.34
CA THR A 236 -0.97 -5.38 2.61
C THR A 236 -1.16 -6.75 3.27
N TRP A 237 -1.21 -6.82 4.60
CA TRP A 237 -1.38 -8.06 5.37
C TRP A 237 -2.76 -8.72 5.21
N TRP A 238 -3.73 -8.02 4.62
CA TRP A 238 -5.02 -8.60 4.28
C TRP A 238 -4.95 -9.47 3.02
N LEU A 239 -3.99 -9.20 2.13
CA LEU A 239 -3.77 -9.97 0.90
C LEU A 239 -3.17 -11.35 1.23
N ALA A 240 -3.55 -12.37 0.46
CA ALA A 240 -3.02 -13.72 0.64
C ALA A 240 -1.51 -13.82 0.35
N ASP A 241 -1.06 -12.96 -0.56
CA ASP A 241 0.20 -12.91 -1.27
C ASP A 241 0.77 -11.47 -1.27
N GLY A 242 0.50 -10.70 -0.20
CA GLY A 242 0.83 -9.28 -0.12
C GLY A 242 2.31 -8.95 -0.29
N LEU A 243 3.21 -9.71 0.36
CA LEU A 243 4.65 -9.53 0.21
C LEU A 243 5.14 -10.02 -1.15
N ASP A 244 4.60 -11.10 -1.69
CA ASP A 244 4.94 -11.57 -3.05
C ASP A 244 4.57 -10.50 -4.09
N ARG A 245 3.38 -9.91 -4.00
CA ARG A 245 2.93 -8.83 -4.89
C ARG A 245 3.83 -7.60 -4.79
N LEU A 246 4.20 -7.19 -3.59
CA LEU A 246 5.13 -6.08 -3.41
C LEU A 246 6.51 -6.42 -3.97
N ALA A 247 7.00 -7.64 -3.79
CA ALA A 247 8.28 -8.10 -4.34
C ALA A 247 8.28 -8.04 -5.87
N ARG A 248 7.19 -8.46 -6.52
CA ARG A 248 6.98 -8.30 -7.97
C ARG A 248 6.95 -6.83 -8.39
N ALA A 249 6.29 -5.98 -7.60
CA ALA A 249 6.18 -4.56 -7.91
C ALA A 249 7.54 -3.85 -7.86
N VAL A 250 8.34 -4.10 -6.82
CA VAL A 250 9.66 -3.49 -6.66
C VAL A 250 10.70 -4.04 -7.64
N THR A 251 10.45 -5.20 -8.25
CA THR A 251 11.32 -5.83 -9.27
C THR A 251 10.78 -5.72 -10.70
N ALA A 252 9.69 -4.96 -10.91
CA ALA A 252 9.05 -4.83 -12.21
C ALA A 252 9.99 -4.31 -13.31
N GLY A 253 10.90 -3.41 -12.95
CA GLY A 253 11.90 -2.81 -13.85
C GLY A 253 13.27 -3.50 -13.84
N GLY A 254 13.40 -4.64 -13.15
CA GLY A 254 14.67 -5.33 -12.94
C GLY A 254 15.04 -5.37 -11.46
N ALA A 255 16.29 -5.02 -11.14
CA ALA A 255 16.72 -4.92 -9.75
C ALA A 255 15.95 -3.78 -9.03
N PRO A 256 15.55 -3.96 -7.76
CA PRO A 256 14.94 -2.87 -6.99
C PRO A 256 15.86 -1.66 -6.94
N ALA A 257 15.29 -0.46 -7.03
CA ALA A 257 16.10 0.75 -7.17
C ALA A 257 15.50 1.97 -6.46
N ARG A 258 16.39 2.94 -6.22
CA ARG A 258 16.10 4.22 -5.56
C ARG A 258 16.57 5.37 -6.43
N LEU A 259 15.73 6.39 -6.58
CA LEU A 259 16.07 7.64 -7.25
C LEU A 259 16.62 8.62 -6.22
N VAL A 260 17.90 8.96 -6.34
CA VAL A 260 18.61 9.95 -5.51
C VAL A 260 18.75 11.24 -6.31
N TYR A 261 18.35 12.37 -5.74
CA TYR A 261 18.35 13.67 -6.45
C TYR A 261 18.34 14.86 -5.49
N ALA A 262 18.90 15.99 -5.90
CA ALA A 262 18.68 17.28 -5.23
C ALA A 262 17.37 17.93 -5.68
N GLU A 263 17.20 18.04 -7.01
CA GLU A 263 16.06 18.68 -7.66
C GLU A 263 15.43 17.78 -8.73
N VAL A 264 14.14 17.45 -8.55
CA VAL A 264 13.44 16.46 -9.39
C VAL A 264 13.32 16.87 -10.86
N ALA A 265 13.41 18.17 -11.16
CA ALA A 265 13.42 18.68 -12.53
C ALA A 265 14.56 18.11 -13.39
N THR A 266 15.65 17.70 -12.75
CA THR A 266 16.82 17.09 -13.41
C THR A 266 16.63 15.60 -13.72
N CYS A 267 15.57 14.97 -13.24
CA CYS A 267 15.39 13.51 -13.31
C CYS A 267 14.63 13.02 -14.55
N HIS A 268 14.11 13.89 -15.42
CA HIS A 268 13.24 13.52 -16.54
C HIS A 268 13.84 12.44 -17.45
N GLU A 269 15.02 12.71 -18.02
CA GLU A 269 15.67 11.79 -18.95
C GLU A 269 16.05 10.48 -18.26
N LEU A 270 16.56 10.56 -17.02
CA LEU A 270 16.94 9.39 -16.23
C LEU A 270 15.75 8.45 -15.96
N VAL A 271 14.58 9.00 -15.60
CA VAL A 271 13.35 8.21 -15.38
C VAL A 271 12.84 7.65 -16.71
N ALA A 272 12.87 8.41 -17.79
CA ALA A 272 12.46 7.96 -19.12
C ALA A 272 13.34 6.81 -19.64
N GLU A 273 14.67 6.93 -19.50
CA GLU A 273 15.63 5.88 -19.84
C GLU A 273 15.41 4.62 -19.00
N HIS A 274 15.19 4.77 -17.69
CA HIS A 274 14.89 3.64 -16.81
C HIS A 274 13.60 2.91 -17.20
N LEU A 275 12.54 3.66 -17.53
CA LEU A 275 11.30 3.09 -18.07
C LEU A 275 11.52 2.39 -19.42
N ALA A 276 12.34 2.97 -20.30
CA ALA A 276 12.66 2.41 -21.60
C ALA A 276 13.42 1.07 -21.50
N GLN A 277 14.29 0.95 -20.50
CA GLN A 277 15.13 -0.22 -20.23
C GLN A 277 14.49 -1.24 -19.30
N ALA A 278 13.33 -0.91 -18.70
CA ALA A 278 12.63 -1.77 -17.75
C ALA A 278 12.39 -3.16 -18.34
N ALA A 279 12.96 -4.16 -17.67
CA ALA A 279 12.81 -5.56 -18.04
C ALA A 279 12.43 -6.34 -16.78
N PRO A 280 11.28 -7.06 -16.77
CA PRO A 280 10.90 -7.88 -15.62
C PRO A 280 12.00 -8.89 -15.29
N ALA A 281 12.47 -8.87 -14.04
CA ALA A 281 13.39 -9.88 -13.55
C ALA A 281 12.63 -11.16 -13.17
N ALA A 282 13.28 -12.31 -13.35
CA ALA A 282 12.79 -13.55 -12.76
C ALA A 282 12.81 -13.42 -11.22
N PRO A 283 11.77 -13.89 -10.50
CA PRO A 283 11.76 -13.83 -9.05
C PRO A 283 13.00 -14.50 -8.44
N THR A 284 13.69 -13.77 -7.57
CA THR A 284 14.86 -14.26 -6.82
C THR A 284 14.52 -14.62 -5.37
N TRP A 285 13.24 -14.54 -4.99
CA TRP A 285 12.74 -14.86 -3.67
C TRP A 285 11.83 -16.09 -3.70
N GLU A 286 11.75 -16.77 -2.56
CA GLU A 286 10.76 -17.81 -2.30
C GLU A 286 9.55 -17.17 -1.63
N HIS A 287 8.35 -17.33 -2.21
CA HIS A 287 7.10 -17.00 -1.52
C HIS A 287 6.73 -18.11 -0.54
N LEU A 288 6.50 -17.73 0.71
CA LEU A 288 6.09 -18.61 1.79
C LEU A 288 4.67 -18.21 2.20
N PRO A 289 3.62 -18.80 1.62
CA PRO A 289 2.25 -18.53 2.05
C PRO A 289 1.93 -19.28 3.35
N PRO A 290 1.12 -18.70 4.26
CA PRO A 290 0.72 -19.38 5.50
C PRO A 290 -0.27 -20.52 5.21
N ALA A 291 -0.16 -21.62 5.96
CA ALA A 291 -1.24 -22.59 6.02
C ALA A 291 -2.50 -21.97 6.67
N ALA A 292 -3.68 -22.56 6.42
CA ALA A 292 -4.94 -22.01 6.90
C ALA A 292 -4.98 -21.79 8.43
N HIS A 293 -4.34 -22.67 9.21
CA HIS A 293 -4.27 -22.56 10.68
C HIS A 293 -3.18 -21.60 11.18
N GLU A 294 -2.18 -21.29 10.34
CA GLU A 294 -1.14 -20.30 10.64
C GLU A 294 -1.59 -18.88 10.30
N ARG A 295 -2.62 -18.73 9.46
CA ARG A 295 -3.07 -17.44 8.96
C ARG A 295 -3.56 -16.56 10.12
N LEU A 296 -3.02 -15.35 10.20
CA LEU A 296 -3.55 -14.32 11.07
C LEU A 296 -4.99 -14.01 10.65
N PRO A 297 -5.99 -14.12 11.56
CA PRO A 297 -7.36 -13.75 11.26
C PRO A 297 -7.42 -12.32 10.73
N ARG A 298 -8.30 -12.08 9.76
CA ARG A 298 -8.62 -10.72 9.35
C ARG A 298 -9.50 -10.12 10.43
N ASP A 299 -9.18 -8.93 10.91
CA ASP A 299 -10.11 -8.19 11.75
C ASP A 299 -11.34 -7.85 10.88
N ASP A 300 -12.45 -8.53 11.09
CA ASP A 300 -13.73 -8.08 10.53
C ASP A 300 -14.01 -6.67 11.07
N GLU A 301 -14.52 -5.77 10.22
CA GLU A 301 -14.69 -4.36 10.55
C GLU A 301 -15.35 -4.16 11.92
N GLY A 302 -14.65 -3.49 12.83
CA GLY A 302 -15.21 -2.99 14.09
C GLY A 302 -14.64 -3.57 15.38
N SER A 303 -13.73 -4.56 15.34
CA SER A 303 -13.07 -5.04 16.56
C SER A 303 -11.60 -4.64 16.56
N ALA A 304 -11.29 -3.47 17.10
CA ALA A 304 -9.95 -3.30 17.68
C ALA A 304 -9.80 -4.39 18.76
N PRO A 305 -8.79 -5.27 18.72
CA PRO A 305 -8.57 -6.17 19.82
C PRO A 305 -8.33 -5.33 21.07
N GLU A 306 -9.19 -5.50 22.08
CA GLU A 306 -8.87 -5.01 23.42
C GLU A 306 -7.46 -5.51 23.76
N PRO A 307 -6.57 -4.65 24.28
CA PRO A 307 -5.29 -5.11 24.77
C PRO A 307 -5.58 -6.21 25.78
N THR A 308 -5.20 -7.44 25.45
CA THR A 308 -5.29 -8.56 26.37
C THR A 308 -4.63 -8.12 27.68
N PRO A 309 -5.33 -8.22 28.83
CA PRO A 309 -4.72 -7.89 30.10
C PRO A 309 -3.44 -8.71 30.22
N ARG A 310 -2.31 -8.04 30.45
CA ARG A 310 -1.07 -8.70 30.86
C ARG A 310 -1.41 -9.54 32.09
N THR A 311 -1.57 -10.84 31.93
CA THR A 311 -1.76 -11.76 33.05
C THR A 311 -0.49 -11.68 33.90
N PRO A 312 -0.61 -11.29 35.19
CA PRO A 312 0.51 -11.37 36.11
C PRO A 312 0.97 -12.83 36.14
N HIS A 313 2.25 -13.07 35.91
CA HIS A 313 2.84 -14.38 36.09
C HIS A 313 2.64 -14.79 37.55
N SER A 314 1.72 -15.73 37.80
CA SER A 314 1.66 -16.40 39.10
C SER A 314 2.87 -17.33 39.20
N PRO A 315 3.71 -17.22 40.24
CA PRO A 315 4.77 -18.18 40.48
C PRO A 315 4.15 -19.47 41.03
N GLY A 316 3.67 -20.33 40.13
CA GLY A 316 3.21 -21.68 40.42
C GLY A 316 4.39 -22.65 40.43
N GLY A 317 4.55 -23.36 41.56
CA GLY A 317 5.71 -24.19 41.86
C GLY A 317 6.10 -25.21 40.79
N MET A 318 7.41 -25.39 40.64
CA MET A 318 8.03 -26.43 39.81
C MET A 318 7.52 -27.82 40.18
N ARG A 319 6.74 -28.43 39.28
CA ARG A 319 6.69 -29.89 39.11
C ARG A 319 7.65 -30.25 37.98
N THR A 320 8.67 -31.03 38.29
CA THR A 320 9.77 -31.41 37.39
C THR A 320 9.43 -32.56 36.42
N ASP A 321 8.14 -32.82 36.18
CA ASP A 321 7.64 -33.93 35.33
C ASP A 321 6.95 -33.46 34.04
N GLN A 322 7.04 -32.18 33.69
CA GLN A 322 6.45 -31.68 32.44
C GLN A 322 7.44 -31.84 31.28
N ALA A 323 6.97 -32.45 30.19
CA ALA A 323 7.68 -32.52 28.92
C ALA A 323 8.21 -31.13 28.52
N PRO A 324 9.39 -31.04 27.87
CA PRO A 324 10.04 -29.77 27.57
C PRO A 324 9.08 -28.84 26.81
N PRO A 325 9.11 -27.52 27.10
CA PRO A 325 8.24 -26.56 26.43
C PRO A 325 8.50 -26.58 24.93
N ARG A 326 7.43 -26.70 24.14
CA ARG A 326 7.47 -26.65 22.68
C ARG A 326 7.14 -25.25 22.19
N VAL A 327 7.69 -24.90 21.03
CA VAL A 327 7.41 -23.66 20.32
C VAL A 327 6.87 -23.98 18.92
N VAL A 328 6.06 -23.08 18.39
CA VAL A 328 5.52 -23.12 17.04
C VAL A 328 5.41 -21.69 16.54
N ARG A 329 5.34 -21.48 15.23
CA ARG A 329 5.03 -20.16 14.67
C ARG A 329 3.77 -19.57 15.31
N ALA A 330 3.85 -18.29 15.64
CA ALA A 330 2.65 -17.49 15.91
C ALA A 330 1.90 -17.25 14.60
N SER A 331 0.65 -16.78 14.67
CA SER A 331 -0.13 -16.51 13.46
C SER A 331 0.45 -15.34 12.66
N TRP A 332 0.46 -15.45 11.34
CA TRP A 332 1.09 -14.47 10.44
C TRP A 332 0.32 -14.34 9.11
N SER A 333 0.59 -13.29 8.37
CA SER A 333 -0.17 -12.89 7.19
C SER A 333 0.49 -13.32 5.88
N ASP A 334 1.77 -13.01 5.70
CA ASP A 334 2.51 -13.42 4.50
C ASP A 334 4.02 -13.43 4.78
N ALA A 335 4.81 -14.12 3.96
CA ALA A 335 6.25 -14.18 4.14
C ALA A 335 6.95 -14.41 2.80
N ILE A 336 8.13 -13.84 2.66
CA ILE A 336 9.05 -14.17 1.57
C ILE A 336 10.43 -14.45 2.14
N ALA A 337 11.23 -15.20 1.42
CA ALA A 337 12.63 -15.41 1.77
C ALA A 337 13.56 -15.10 0.61
N CYS A 338 14.67 -14.48 0.93
CA CYS A 338 15.67 -14.02 -0.03
C CYS A 338 17.01 -13.96 0.69
N ASP A 339 18.09 -14.40 0.04
CA ASP A 339 19.47 -14.30 0.53
C ASP A 339 19.70 -14.84 1.95
N GLY A 340 19.04 -15.96 2.30
CA GLY A 340 19.15 -16.59 3.62
C GLY A 340 18.36 -15.90 4.74
N GLU A 341 17.62 -14.84 4.41
CA GLU A 341 16.73 -14.12 5.31
C GLU A 341 15.26 -14.43 5.01
N VAL A 342 14.40 -14.18 6.00
CA VAL A 342 12.94 -14.29 5.86
C VAL A 342 12.31 -12.99 6.33
N LEU A 343 11.53 -12.35 5.46
CA LEU A 343 10.66 -11.24 5.83
C LEU A 343 9.26 -11.79 6.09
N VAL A 344 8.81 -11.71 7.34
CA VAL A 344 7.48 -12.16 7.79
C VAL A 344 6.62 -10.95 8.08
N LEU A 345 5.38 -10.94 7.57
CA LEU A 345 4.37 -9.95 7.89
C LEU A 345 3.43 -10.52 8.94
N ALA A 346 3.56 -10.05 10.19
CA ALA A 346 2.69 -10.41 11.31
C ALA A 346 1.65 -9.29 11.50
N GLY A 347 0.54 -9.36 10.76
CA GLY A 347 -0.39 -8.24 10.67
C GLY A 347 0.30 -7.04 10.01
N SER A 348 0.17 -5.84 10.57
CA SER A 348 0.86 -4.66 10.03
C SER A 348 2.37 -4.59 10.35
N ARG A 349 2.91 -5.52 11.15
CA ARG A 349 4.32 -5.51 11.58
C ARG A 349 5.19 -6.39 10.67
N PRO A 350 6.15 -5.81 9.93
CA PRO A 350 7.19 -6.60 9.29
C PRO A 350 8.26 -7.05 10.29
N LEU A 351 8.68 -8.30 10.18
CA LEU A 351 9.75 -8.93 10.95
C LEU A 351 10.78 -9.48 9.97
N ARG A 352 11.99 -8.89 9.95
CA ARG A 352 13.11 -9.40 9.17
C ARG A 352 13.91 -10.36 10.04
N LEU A 353 13.94 -11.63 9.64
CA LEU A 353 14.61 -12.71 10.36
C LEU A 353 15.86 -13.12 9.58
N ALA A 354 16.98 -13.25 10.27
CA ALA A 354 18.26 -13.64 9.71
C ALA A 354 18.96 -14.69 10.58
N GLY A 355 19.90 -15.42 9.99
CA GLY A 355 20.71 -16.43 10.69
C GLY A 355 19.84 -17.42 11.48
N PRO A 356 20.12 -17.68 12.76
CA PRO A 356 19.33 -18.60 13.57
C PRO A 356 17.83 -18.28 13.58
N GLY A 357 17.44 -17.00 13.59
CA GLY A 357 16.02 -16.61 13.62
C GLY A 357 15.24 -17.08 12.39
N ALA A 358 15.86 -17.01 11.20
CA ALA A 358 15.26 -17.47 9.95
C ALA A 358 15.09 -19.00 9.95
N VAL A 359 16.13 -19.74 10.37
CA VAL A 359 16.11 -21.20 10.46
C VAL A 359 15.07 -21.69 11.47
N LEU A 360 15.08 -21.09 12.66
CA LEU A 360 14.13 -21.37 13.74
C LEU A 360 12.68 -21.20 13.28
N TRP A 361 12.37 -20.05 12.67
CA TRP A 361 11.04 -19.78 12.17
C TRP A 361 10.67 -20.77 11.07
N ARG A 362 11.59 -21.09 10.13
CA ARG A 362 11.36 -22.10 9.09
C ARG A 362 11.04 -23.48 9.65
N ALA A 363 11.74 -23.93 10.69
CA ALA A 363 11.59 -25.24 11.29
C ALA A 363 10.33 -25.37 12.17
N ALA A 364 9.90 -24.29 12.83
CA ALA A 364 8.79 -24.31 13.78
C ALA A 364 7.38 -24.30 13.15
N ARG A 365 7.18 -24.97 12.00
CA ARG A 365 5.85 -25.14 11.36
C ARG A 365 4.88 -25.89 12.26
N GLU A 366 5.39 -26.90 12.95
CA GLU A 366 4.67 -27.71 13.94
C GLU A 366 5.34 -27.54 15.32
N PRO A 367 4.63 -27.87 16.43
CA PRO A 367 5.21 -27.82 17.78
C PRO A 367 6.52 -28.59 17.93
N VAL A 368 7.63 -27.87 18.13
CA VAL A 368 9.00 -28.40 18.18
C VAL A 368 9.72 -28.01 19.47
N THR A 369 10.64 -28.84 19.96
CA THR A 369 11.43 -28.52 21.16
C THR A 369 12.60 -27.59 20.84
N VAL A 370 13.08 -26.85 21.82
CA VAL A 370 14.27 -25.98 21.64
C VAL A 370 15.52 -26.80 21.31
N ALA A 371 15.65 -28.03 21.83
CA ALA A 371 16.79 -28.90 21.54
C ALA A 371 16.81 -29.39 20.07
N ASP A 372 15.66 -29.77 19.53
CA ASP A 372 15.53 -30.17 18.11
C ASP A 372 15.81 -28.97 17.20
N LEU A 373 15.36 -27.77 17.62
CA LEU A 373 15.66 -26.52 16.95
C LEU A 373 17.16 -26.20 16.96
N THR A 374 17.86 -26.39 18.09
CA THR A 374 19.33 -26.22 18.13
C THR A 374 20.01 -27.16 17.16
N THR A 375 19.59 -28.43 17.12
CA THR A 375 20.15 -29.43 16.19
C THR A 375 19.96 -28.98 14.73
N THR A 376 18.78 -28.47 14.40
CA THR A 376 18.48 -27.95 13.05
C THR A 376 19.36 -26.74 12.71
N VAL A 377 19.51 -25.79 13.64
CA VAL A 377 20.35 -24.59 13.45
C VAL A 377 21.82 -24.96 13.25
N VAL A 378 22.36 -25.89 14.05
CA VAL A 378 23.75 -26.36 13.90
C VAL A 378 23.96 -27.08 12.57
N ALA A 379 22.99 -27.88 12.13
CA ALA A 379 23.07 -28.57 10.85
C ALA A 379 23.09 -27.59 9.66
N GLU A 380 22.34 -26.49 9.73
CA GLU A 380 22.24 -25.51 8.64
C GLU A 380 23.33 -24.44 8.67
N LEU A 381 23.70 -23.92 9.85
CA LEU A 381 24.60 -22.77 10.00
C LEU A 381 26.01 -23.16 10.48
N GLY A 382 26.22 -24.43 10.82
CA GLY A 382 27.50 -24.96 11.31
C GLY A 382 27.60 -25.02 12.84
N GLU A 383 28.62 -25.74 13.31
CA GLU A 383 28.90 -25.91 14.73
C GLU A 383 29.35 -24.60 15.40
N HIS A 384 28.85 -24.36 16.61
CA HIS A 384 29.28 -23.23 17.44
C HIS A 384 29.32 -23.65 18.93
N PRO A 385 30.37 -23.32 19.70
CA PRO A 385 30.49 -23.70 21.11
C PRO A 385 29.34 -23.22 22.00
N GLU A 386 28.69 -22.12 21.62
CA GLU A 386 27.56 -21.53 22.34
C GLU A 386 26.20 -21.72 21.63
N ALA A 387 26.06 -22.73 20.77
CA ALA A 387 24.85 -22.95 19.97
C ALA A 387 23.56 -22.94 20.83
N ASP A 388 23.54 -23.66 21.95
CA ASP A 388 22.38 -23.70 22.86
C ASP A 388 21.99 -22.32 23.39
N ARG A 389 22.98 -21.49 23.74
CA ARG A 389 22.75 -20.15 24.27
C ARG A 389 22.21 -19.22 23.19
N ILE A 390 22.80 -19.26 22.00
CA ILE A 390 22.40 -18.43 20.86
C ILE A 390 20.98 -18.79 20.42
N VAL A 391 20.69 -20.08 20.27
CA VAL A 391 19.38 -20.58 19.88
C VAL A 391 18.33 -20.26 20.94
N GLY A 392 18.64 -20.49 22.22
CA GLY A 392 17.75 -20.12 23.31
C GLY A 392 17.40 -18.63 23.33
N ALA A 393 18.38 -17.75 23.10
CA ALA A 393 18.16 -16.31 22.99
C ALA A 393 17.30 -15.95 21.76
N ALA A 394 17.61 -16.51 20.58
CA ALA A 394 16.85 -16.27 19.37
C ALA A 394 15.39 -16.76 19.48
N VAL A 395 15.14 -17.89 20.14
CA VAL A 395 13.77 -18.35 20.44
C VAL A 395 13.04 -17.35 21.35
N ALA A 396 13.70 -16.83 22.38
CA ALA A 396 13.12 -15.83 23.26
C ALA A 396 12.77 -14.54 22.49
N ASP A 397 13.69 -14.03 21.67
CA ASP A 397 13.48 -12.84 20.84
C ASP A 397 12.32 -13.02 19.86
N LEU A 398 12.24 -14.18 19.20
CA LEU A 398 11.14 -14.49 18.28
C LEU A 398 9.80 -14.57 19.00
N ILE A 399 9.76 -15.07 20.24
CA ILE A 399 8.53 -15.07 21.05
C ILE A 399 8.14 -13.64 21.43
N ASP A 400 9.09 -12.84 21.91
CA ASP A 400 8.85 -11.48 22.37
C ASP A 400 8.37 -10.56 21.23
N HIS A 401 8.82 -10.82 19.99
CA HIS A 401 8.39 -10.08 18.81
C HIS A 401 7.14 -10.67 18.12
N GLY A 402 6.62 -11.79 18.64
CA GLY A 402 5.39 -12.42 18.15
C GLY A 402 5.56 -13.24 16.87
N ALA A 403 6.78 -13.69 16.55
CA ALA A 403 7.05 -14.61 15.43
C ALA A 403 6.87 -16.09 15.84
N LEU A 404 7.13 -16.41 17.11
CA LEU A 404 6.90 -17.72 17.71
C LEU A 404 5.97 -17.60 18.92
N ARG A 405 5.37 -18.72 19.33
CA ARG A 405 4.60 -18.85 20.58
C ARG A 405 4.90 -20.18 21.25
N ARG A 406 4.77 -20.21 22.58
CA ARG A 406 4.85 -21.44 23.36
C ARG A 406 3.55 -22.22 23.25
N VAL A 407 3.66 -23.54 23.22
CA VAL A 407 2.52 -24.45 23.30
C VAL A 407 2.76 -25.50 24.37
N ALA A 408 1.70 -25.83 25.09
CA ALA A 408 1.76 -26.95 26.04
C ALA A 408 2.00 -28.23 25.26
N SER A 409 2.93 -29.06 25.73
CA SER A 409 3.04 -30.43 25.24
C SER A 409 1.71 -31.13 25.50
N PRO A 410 1.17 -31.91 24.54
CA PRO A 410 -0.04 -32.70 24.79
C PRO A 410 0.19 -33.55 26.05
N ALA A 411 -0.83 -33.60 26.91
CA ALA A 411 -0.80 -34.50 28.06
C ALA A 411 -0.60 -35.93 27.54
N PRO A 412 0.22 -36.76 28.22
CA PRO A 412 0.57 -38.10 27.76
C PRO A 412 -0.64 -39.00 27.55
#